data_AF-A0A0F9FMP6-F1
#
_entry.id   AF-A0A0F9FMP6-F1
#
_cell.length_a   1.000
_cell.length_b   1.000
_cell.length_c   1.000
_cell.angle_alpha   90.00
_cell.angle_beta   90.00
_cell.angle_gamma   90.00
#
_symmetry.space_group_name_H-M   'P 1'
#
loop_
_entity.id
_entity.type
_entity.pdbx_description
1 polymer ?
#
loop_
_entity_poly.entity_id
_entity_poly.type
_entity_poly.pdbx_seq_one_letter_code
_entity_poly.pdbx_strand_id
1 'polypeptide(L)'
;IPKTDIVLKGYSKTEGVYLVRCGDSDFYKIGLTTDIIKRIKAIQAYCPYPITLEKFWPTDESKTAETVLHWKYGKYNHRGEWFKLPKREVDRFGKYIPEVCR
;
A
#
# COMPACT_ATOMS: atom_id res chain seq x y z
N ILE A 1 -13.02 -3.77 -18.84
CA ILE A 1 -12.13 -4.07 -17.70
C ILE A 1 -11.63 -2.73 -17.16
N PRO A 2 -11.82 -2.40 -15.88
CA PRO A 2 -11.31 -1.16 -15.27
C PRO A 2 -9.82 -0.96 -15.56
N LYS A 3 -9.40 0.28 -15.87
CA LYS A 3 -7.98 0.64 -16.11
C LYS A 3 -7.05 0.14 -14.99
N THR A 4 -7.52 0.15 -13.75
CA THR A 4 -6.81 -0.32 -12.56
C THR A 4 -6.44 -1.81 -12.64
N ASP A 5 -7.33 -2.66 -13.15
CA ASP A 5 -7.07 -4.11 -13.27
C ASP A 5 -6.00 -4.43 -14.33
N ILE A 6 -5.89 -3.61 -15.38
CA ILE A 6 -4.87 -3.77 -16.43
C ILE A 6 -3.49 -3.38 -15.90
N VAL A 7 -3.40 -2.25 -15.18
CA VAL A 7 -2.15 -1.81 -14.53
C VAL A 7 -1.71 -2.84 -13.49
N LEU A 8 -2.65 -3.35 -12.68
CA LEU A 8 -2.38 -4.40 -11.70
C LEU A 8 -1.83 -5.69 -12.32
N LYS A 9 -2.34 -6.11 -13.48
CA LYS A 9 -1.81 -7.30 -14.18
C LYS A 9 -0.33 -7.12 -14.56
N GLY A 10 0.06 -5.91 -14.98
CA GLY A 10 1.46 -5.58 -15.31
C GLY A 10 2.42 -5.71 -14.11
N TYR A 11 1.92 -5.51 -12.90
CA TYR A 11 2.70 -5.60 -11.65
C TYR A 11 2.40 -6.83 -10.81
N SER A 12 1.64 -7.78 -11.35
CA SER A 12 1.08 -8.90 -10.57
C SER A 12 2.12 -9.74 -9.83
N LYS A 13 3.38 -9.77 -10.29
CA LYS A 13 4.49 -10.49 -9.66
C LYS A 13 5.70 -9.61 -9.39
N THR A 14 5.46 -8.35 -9.05
CA THR A 14 6.51 -7.38 -8.77
C THR A 14 6.67 -7.20 -7.27
N GLU A 15 7.91 -7.20 -6.80
CA GLU A 15 8.21 -6.80 -5.42
C GLU A 15 7.96 -5.30 -5.23
N GLY A 16 7.34 -4.94 -4.12
CA GLY A 16 7.11 -3.53 -3.79
C GLY A 16 6.29 -3.31 -2.54
N VAL A 17 6.06 -2.04 -2.24
CA VAL A 17 5.22 -1.59 -1.13
C VAL A 17 3.91 -1.04 -1.67
N TYR A 18 2.82 -1.30 -0.96
CA TYR A 18 1.49 -0.85 -1.33
C TYR A 18 0.84 0.00 -0.23
N LEU A 19 -0.14 0.78 -0.67
CA LEU A 19 -1.14 1.43 0.17
C LEU A 19 -2.51 0.95 -0.30
N VAL A 20 -3.25 0.27 0.58
CA VAL A 20 -4.66 -0.09 0.32
C VAL A 20 -5.58 0.63 1.29
N ARG A 21 -6.80 0.94 0.85
CA ARG A 21 -7.85 1.58 1.62
C ARG A 21 -8.96 0.59 1.97
N CYS A 22 -9.51 0.71 3.17
CA CYS A 22 -10.66 -0.06 3.63
C CYS A 22 -11.96 0.72 3.40
N GLY A 23 -12.79 0.27 2.47
CA GLY A 23 -14.03 0.93 2.05
C GLY A 23 -13.83 2.41 1.74
N ASP A 24 -14.85 3.23 2.05
CA ASP A 24 -14.79 4.68 1.91
C ASP A 24 -14.21 5.37 3.17
N SER A 25 -13.50 4.65 4.04
CA SER A 25 -12.94 5.19 5.29
C SER A 25 -11.59 5.91 5.10
N ASP A 26 -11.08 6.55 6.15
CA ASP A 26 -9.71 7.08 6.17
C ASP A 26 -8.68 6.04 6.68
N PHE A 27 -9.02 4.76 6.72
CA PHE A 27 -8.13 3.70 7.15
C PHE A 27 -7.40 3.07 5.97
N TYR A 28 -6.08 3.13 6.04
CA TYR A 28 -5.18 2.61 5.03
C TYR A 28 -4.21 1.60 5.64
N LYS A 29 -3.89 0.56 4.90
CA LYS A 29 -2.83 -0.39 5.26
C LYS A 29 -1.61 -0.14 4.40
N ILE A 30 -0.46 -0.05 5.05
CA ILE A 30 0.84 -0.03 4.39
C ILE A 30 1.44 -1.42 4.54
N GLY A 31 1.84 -2.04 3.45
CA GLY A 31 2.52 -3.33 3.51
C GLY A 31 3.34 -3.64 2.26
N LEU A 32 4.15 -4.69 2.31
CA LEU A 32 4.93 -5.18 1.17
C LEU A 32 4.41 -6.49 0.57
N THR A 33 4.78 -6.75 -0.69
CA THR A 33 4.44 -7.98 -1.39
C THR A 33 5.32 -8.21 -2.61
N THR A 34 5.42 -9.47 -3.04
CA THR A 34 5.93 -9.89 -4.35
C THR A 34 4.81 -10.26 -5.34
N ASP A 35 3.55 -10.25 -4.89
CA ASP A 35 2.37 -10.49 -5.73
C ASP A 35 1.18 -9.66 -5.22
N ILE A 36 1.00 -8.49 -5.84
CA ILE A 36 0.01 -7.50 -5.40
C ILE A 36 -1.43 -8.00 -5.53
N ILE A 37 -1.72 -8.82 -6.55
CA ILE A 37 -3.07 -9.34 -6.78
C ILE A 37 -3.42 -10.37 -5.71
N LYS A 38 -2.51 -11.32 -5.44
CA LYS A 38 -2.68 -12.33 -4.39
C LYS A 38 -2.81 -11.67 -3.02
N ARG A 39 -2.01 -10.62 -2.76
CA ARG A 39 -2.05 -9.89 -1.49
C ARG A 39 -3.38 -9.17 -1.28
N ILE A 40 -3.90 -8.44 -2.27
CA ILE A 40 -5.19 -7.75 -2.15
C ILE A 40 -6.31 -8.76 -1.89
N LYS A 41 -6.34 -9.88 -2.62
CA LYS A 41 -7.31 -10.96 -2.40
C LYS A 41 -7.23 -11.53 -0.97
N ALA A 42 -6.02 -11.74 -0.46
CA ALA A 42 -5.81 -12.23 0.90
C ALA A 42 -6.34 -11.23 1.94
N ILE A 43 -6.08 -9.92 1.78
CA ILE A 43 -6.61 -8.90 2.70
C ILE A 43 -8.14 -8.86 2.63
N GLN A 44 -8.71 -8.87 1.42
CA GLN A 44 -10.16 -8.86 1.21
C GLN A 44 -10.86 -10.06 1.86
N ALA A 45 -10.24 -11.24 1.85
CA ALA A 45 -10.84 -12.45 2.45
C ALA A 45 -11.12 -12.32 3.96
N TYR A 46 -10.38 -11.45 4.65
CA TYR A 46 -10.53 -11.18 6.08
C TYR A 46 -11.09 -9.78 6.39
N CYS A 47 -11.50 -9.03 5.36
CA CYS A 47 -12.08 -7.70 5.50
C CYS A 47 -13.50 -7.69 4.92
N PRO A 48 -14.53 -7.38 5.73
CA PRO A 48 -15.91 -7.32 5.22
C PRO A 48 -16.17 -6.10 4.32
N TYR A 49 -15.27 -5.11 4.31
CA TYR A 49 -15.37 -3.93 3.47
C TYR A 49 -14.50 -4.08 2.21
N PRO A 50 -14.83 -3.38 1.10
CA PRO A 50 -14.02 -3.39 -0.10
C PRO A 50 -12.59 -2.92 0.16
N ILE A 51 -11.60 -3.63 -0.37
CA ILE A 51 -10.20 -3.21 -0.35
C ILE A 51 -9.84 -2.58 -1.68
N THR A 52 -9.44 -1.31 -1.67
CA THR A 52 -9.00 -0.59 -2.87
C THR A 52 -7.49 -0.36 -2.82
N LEU A 53 -6.78 -0.70 -3.90
CA LEU A 53 -5.37 -0.33 -4.02
C LEU A 53 -5.26 1.14 -4.44
N GLU A 54 -4.70 1.95 -3.55
CA GLU A 54 -4.49 3.39 -3.77
C GLU A 54 -3.14 3.67 -4.43
N LYS A 55 -2.10 2.97 -3.98
CA LYS A 55 -0.72 3.11 -4.47
C LYS A 55 0.00 1.77 -4.46
N PHE A 56 0.84 1.55 -5.45
CA PHE A 56 1.84 0.49 -5.47
C PHE A 56 3.17 1.09 -5.95
N TRP A 57 4.24 0.80 -5.22
CA TRP A 57 5.58 1.24 -5.51
C TRP A 57 6.50 0.04 -5.71
N PRO A 58 6.84 -0.31 -6.96
CA PRO A 58 7.82 -1.35 -7.27
C PRO A 58 9.20 -1.03 -6.71
N THR A 59 9.81 -1.98 -6.00
CA THR A 59 11.19 -1.91 -5.50
C THR A 59 11.64 -3.28 -5.01
N ASP A 60 12.92 -3.61 -5.19
CA ASP A 60 13.62 -4.75 -4.60
C ASP A 60 14.03 -4.51 -3.13
N GLU A 61 13.90 -3.28 -2.63
CA GLU A 61 14.14 -2.90 -1.25
C GLU A 61 12.84 -2.73 -0.45
N SER A 62 11.82 -3.54 -0.75
CA SER A 62 10.46 -3.36 -0.21
C SER A 62 10.41 -3.38 1.32
N LYS A 63 11.30 -4.14 1.98
CA LYS A 63 11.45 -4.17 3.44
C LYS A 63 11.93 -2.83 4.01
N THR A 64 12.96 -2.25 3.39
CA THR A 64 13.50 -0.94 3.78
C THR A 64 12.45 0.14 3.57
N ALA A 65 11.82 0.14 2.39
CA ALA A 65 10.74 1.06 2.07
C ALA A 65 9.58 0.97 3.07
N GLU A 66 9.09 -0.24 3.38
CA GLU A 66 8.01 -0.46 4.35
C GLU A 66 8.36 0.07 5.73
N THR A 67 9.56 -0.23 6.22
CA THR A 67 10.06 0.24 7.53
C THR A 67 10.05 1.76 7.61
N VAL A 68 10.55 2.43 6.57
CA VAL A 68 10.62 3.89 6.49
C VAL A 68 9.23 4.51 6.40
N LEU A 69 8.34 3.90 5.61
CA LEU A 69 6.95 4.34 5.46
C LEU A 69 6.20 4.22 6.79
N HIS A 70 6.38 3.11 7.52
CA HIS A 70 5.78 2.90 8.85
C HIS A 70 6.30 3.92 9.86
N TRP A 71 7.61 4.18 9.88
CA TRP A 71 8.19 5.22 10.74
C TRP A 71 7.62 6.61 10.41
N LYS A 72 7.63 6.98 9.13
CA LYS A 72 7.15 8.29 8.66
C LYS A 72 5.68 8.54 8.99
N TYR A 73 4.83 7.54 8.82
CA TYR A 73 3.41 7.64 9.12
C TYR A 73 3.05 7.16 10.53
N GLY A 74 4.02 6.89 11.39
CA GLY A 74 3.80 6.37 12.75
C GLY A 74 2.85 7.23 13.58
N LYS A 75 2.87 8.56 13.40
CA LYS A 75 1.93 9.48 14.05
C LYS A 75 0.46 9.28 13.66
N TYR A 76 0.20 8.57 12.57
CA TYR A 76 -1.13 8.21 12.07
C TYR A 76 -1.46 6.75 12.33
N ASN A 77 -0.60 5.99 13.02
CA ASN A 77 -0.84 4.59 13.32
C ASN A 77 -2.15 4.44 14.10
N HIS A 78 -3.03 3.58 13.60
CA HIS A 78 -4.28 3.25 14.28
C HIS A 78 -4.17 1.92 15.01
N ARG A 79 -3.77 0.87 14.29
CA ARG A 79 -3.56 -0.48 14.85
C ARG A 79 -2.73 -1.36 13.92
N GLY A 80 -1.59 -1.84 14.41
CA GLY A 80 -0.69 -2.69 13.63
C GLY A 80 -0.26 -1.99 12.36
N GLU A 81 -0.52 -2.59 11.20
CA GLU A 81 -0.17 -2.03 9.89
C GLU A 81 -1.23 -1.09 9.31
N TRP A 82 -2.25 -0.71 10.09
CA TRP A 82 -3.31 0.20 9.69
C TRP A 82 -3.10 1.61 10.23
N PHE A 83 -3.30 2.60 9.37
CA PHE A 83 -3.05 4.02 9.59
C PHE A 83 -4.29 4.83 9.23
N LYS A 84 -4.61 5.85 10.03
CA LYS A 84 -5.66 6.83 9.72
C LYS A 84 -5.04 8.03 9.00
N LEU A 85 -4.94 7.95 7.67
CA LEU A 85 -4.22 8.94 6.87
C LEU A 85 -5.16 10.02 6.33
N PRO A 86 -4.87 11.32 6.54
CA PRO A 86 -5.60 12.37 5.84
C PRO A 86 -5.21 12.37 4.36
N LYS A 87 -6.13 12.79 3.48
CA LYS A 87 -5.94 12.81 2.01
C LYS A 87 -4.59 13.37 1.56
N ARG A 88 -4.11 14.45 2.18
CA ARG A 88 -2.82 15.08 1.87
C ARG A 88 -1.61 14.13 1.98
N GLU A 89 -1.65 13.15 2.89
CA GLU A 89 -0.57 12.18 3.09
C GLU A 89 -0.67 11.05 2.06
N VAL A 90 -1.89 10.63 1.72
CA VAL A 90 -2.14 9.67 0.64
C VAL A 90 -1.60 10.19 -0.70
N ASP A 91 -1.83 11.48 -1.00
CA ASP A 91 -1.32 12.12 -2.22
C ASP A 91 0.22 12.26 -2.23
N ARG A 92 0.87 12.18 -1.07
CA ARG A 92 2.34 12.24 -0.90
C ARG A 92 2.99 10.87 -0.71
N PHE A 93 2.20 9.80 -0.65
CA PHE A 93 2.70 8.45 -0.45
C PHE A 93 3.70 8.05 -1.55
N GLY A 94 4.82 7.47 -1.13
CA GLY A 94 5.87 6.97 -2.03
C GLY A 94 6.87 8.01 -2.54
N LYS A 95 6.60 9.32 -2.41
CA LYS A 95 7.47 10.38 -2.98
C LYS A 95 8.92 10.40 -2.46
N TYR A 96 9.16 9.79 -1.32
CA TYR A 96 10.44 9.77 -0.60
C TYR A 96 11.10 8.38 -0.64
N ILE A 97 10.45 7.38 -1.23
CA ILE A 97 11.06 6.06 -1.40
C ILE A 97 12.33 6.16 -2.27
N PRO A 98 12.36 6.93 -3.38
CA PRO A 98 13.61 7.12 -4.17
C PRO A 98 14.79 7.73 -3.41
N GLU A 99 14.54 8.43 -2.30
CA GLU A 99 15.61 9.06 -1.52
C GLU A 99 16.22 8.09 -0.49
N VAL A 100 15.53 6.97 -0.22
CA VAL A 100 15.86 6.03 0.86
C VAL A 100 16.18 4.64 0.33
N CYS A 101 15.53 4.24 -0.77
CA CYS A 101 15.85 3.07 -1.56
C CYS A 101 16.69 3.50 -2.76
N ARG A 102 17.78 2.77 -3.04
CA ARG A 102 18.82 3.09 -4.03
C ARG A 102 18.60 2.38 -5.37
#